data_AF-A0A2G8PC58-F1
#
_entry.id   AF-A0A2G8PC58-F1
#
_cell.length_a   1.000
_cell.length_b   1.000
_cell.length_c   1.000
_cell.angle_alpha   90.00
_cell.angle_beta   90.00
_cell.angle_gamma   90.00
#
_symmetry.space_group_name_H-M   'P 1'
#
loop_
_entity.id
_entity.type
_entity.pdbx_description
1 polymer ?
#
loop_
_entity_poly.entity_id
_entity_poly.type
_entity_poly.pdbx_seq_one_letter_code
_entity_poly.pdbx_strand_id
1 'polypeptide(L)'
;MPRKATSTKTKTTRTTSKEGAGPDPQVAIAAEIQRLSDTYGISKELLENFARFVVRQLQPPPRLSVKELQKAIYNHFGVKNAAELRKSASFRLATSGMGKLNLSNIDDLERIYRQHIGILPNEEGEEGYGCINGINIFKYDLPWRVFGLDPDRATDEDIKAAFYRLSKIYHPDSPTGDDKIFQRLTLFYKSLTEKFEQWL
;
A
#
# COMPACT_ATOMS: atom_id res chain seq x y z
N MET A 1 65.09 -24.19 -33.35
CA MET A 1 64.10 -23.98 -32.26
C MET A 1 64.03 -22.50 -31.90
N PRO A 2 62.90 -21.82 -32.16
CA PRO A 2 62.59 -20.53 -31.57
C PRO A 2 61.26 -20.51 -30.79
N ARG A 3 61.15 -19.50 -29.93
CA ARG A 3 60.21 -19.31 -28.82
C ARG A 3 58.76 -19.05 -29.27
N LYS A 4 57.79 -19.62 -28.53
CA LYS A 4 56.36 -19.31 -28.64
C LYS A 4 56.05 -17.96 -27.97
N ALA A 5 55.30 -17.14 -28.69
CA ALA A 5 54.72 -15.87 -28.22
C ALA A 5 53.42 -16.12 -27.45
N THR A 6 53.21 -15.41 -26.34
CA THR A 6 51.94 -15.37 -25.62
C THR A 6 51.33 -13.98 -25.77
N SER A 7 50.17 -13.94 -26.41
CA SER A 7 49.35 -12.76 -26.70
C SER A 7 48.72 -12.19 -25.43
N THR A 8 48.88 -10.89 -25.23
CA THR A 8 48.15 -10.07 -24.25
C THR A 8 47.10 -9.26 -25.02
N LYS A 9 45.81 -9.41 -24.71
CA LYS A 9 44.77 -8.43 -25.08
C LYS A 9 43.68 -8.37 -24.00
N THR A 10 43.90 -7.40 -23.12
CA THR A 10 42.98 -6.38 -22.59
C THR A 10 41.47 -6.70 -22.59
N LYS A 11 40.92 -6.84 -21.38
CA LYS A 11 39.48 -6.88 -21.08
C LYS A 11 39.00 -5.45 -20.82
N THR A 12 38.22 -4.91 -21.76
CA THR A 12 37.54 -3.62 -21.63
C THR A 12 36.37 -3.74 -20.66
N THR A 13 36.47 -3.10 -19.51
CA THR A 13 35.38 -2.93 -18.55
C THR A 13 34.45 -1.82 -19.04
N ARG A 14 33.20 -2.15 -19.36
CA ARG A 14 32.14 -1.18 -19.62
C ARG A 14 31.73 -0.51 -18.30
N THR A 15 32.06 0.76 -18.15
CA THR A 15 31.50 1.65 -17.14
C THR A 15 30.12 2.10 -17.64
N THR A 16 29.05 1.70 -16.97
CA THR A 16 27.71 2.29 -17.16
C THR A 16 27.49 3.30 -16.04
N SER A 17 27.66 4.57 -16.39
CA SER A 17 27.26 5.74 -15.62
C SER A 17 25.74 5.78 -15.47
N LYS A 18 25.24 5.83 -14.22
CA LYS A 18 23.88 6.26 -13.89
C LYS A 18 23.94 7.71 -13.44
N GLU A 19 23.68 8.63 -14.36
CA GLU A 19 23.34 10.02 -14.05
C GLU A 19 21.93 10.09 -13.48
N GLY A 20 21.74 10.82 -12.37
CA GLY A 20 20.42 11.28 -11.93
C GLY A 20 19.93 10.90 -10.53
N ALA A 21 20.77 10.46 -9.60
CA ALA A 21 20.40 10.39 -8.18
C ALA A 21 21.06 11.56 -7.44
N GLY A 22 20.27 12.41 -6.79
CA GLY A 22 20.78 13.41 -5.85
C GLY A 22 21.61 12.76 -4.73
N PRO A 23 22.36 13.54 -3.94
CA PRO A 23 23.17 13.00 -2.85
C PRO A 23 22.30 12.14 -1.92
N ASP A 24 22.86 11.01 -1.46
CA ASP A 24 22.23 10.12 -0.50
C ASP A 24 21.65 10.94 0.66
N PRO A 25 20.35 10.80 1.00
CA PRO A 25 19.71 11.54 2.08
C PRO A 25 20.48 11.48 3.40
N GLN A 26 21.15 10.36 3.69
CA GLN A 26 21.96 10.24 4.91
C GLN A 26 23.21 11.13 4.87
N VAL A 27 23.83 11.28 3.70
CA VAL A 27 24.99 12.15 3.50
C VAL A 27 24.59 13.61 3.62
N ALA A 28 23.43 14.00 3.07
CA ALA A 28 22.90 15.35 3.18
C ALA A 28 22.53 15.70 4.64
N ILE A 29 21.88 14.78 5.37
CA ILE A 29 21.54 14.96 6.79
C ILE A 29 22.81 15.10 7.64
N ALA A 30 23.82 14.27 7.41
CA ALA A 30 25.08 14.35 8.15
C ALA A 30 25.83 15.68 7.91
N ALA A 31 25.83 16.17 6.67
CA ALA A 31 26.43 17.46 6.34
C ALA A 31 25.70 18.63 7.01
N GLU A 32 24.37 18.60 7.05
CA GLU A 32 23.57 19.64 7.71
C GLU A 32 23.73 19.61 9.24
N ILE A 33 23.80 18.43 9.84
CA ILE A 33 24.12 18.28 11.27
C ILE A 33 25.49 18.92 11.58
N GLN A 34 26.50 18.66 10.74
CA GLN A 34 27.84 19.23 10.91
C GLN A 34 27.80 20.76 10.81
N ARG A 35 27.13 21.30 9.79
CA ARG A 35 26.96 22.75 9.60
C ARG A 35 26.28 23.41 10.81
N LEU A 36 25.20 22.82 11.31
CA LEU A 36 24.45 23.35 12.46
C LEU A 36 25.27 23.28 13.76
N SER A 37 26.04 22.21 13.95
CA SER A 37 26.95 22.08 15.09
C SER A 37 28.05 23.14 15.04
N ASP A 38 28.67 23.35 13.87
CA ASP A 38 29.76 24.32 13.68
C ASP A 38 29.27 25.78 13.79
N THR A 39 28.07 26.07 13.29
CA THR A 39 27.53 27.45 13.26
C THR A 39 26.96 27.89 14.60
N TYR A 40 26.24 27.00 15.29
CA TYR A 40 25.45 27.36 16.47
C TYR A 40 25.97 26.72 17.77
N GLY A 41 27.05 25.93 17.71
CA GLY A 41 27.61 25.24 18.88
C GLY A 41 26.69 24.17 19.47
N ILE A 42 25.71 23.70 18.72
CA ILE A 42 24.74 22.69 19.16
C ILE A 42 25.44 21.32 19.17
N SER A 43 25.16 20.51 20.19
CA SER A 43 25.71 19.15 20.29
C SER A 43 25.34 18.32 19.05
N LYS A 44 26.38 17.85 18.35
CA LYS A 44 26.25 16.94 17.21
C LYS A 44 25.45 15.68 17.57
N GLU A 45 25.71 15.10 18.74
CA GLU A 45 25.02 13.91 19.22
C GLU A 45 23.52 14.16 19.44
N LEU A 46 23.14 15.33 19.95
CA LEU A 46 21.73 15.69 20.11
C LEU A 46 21.01 15.81 18.76
N LEU A 47 21.67 16.45 17.77
CA LEU A 47 21.13 16.58 16.42
C LEU A 47 21.03 15.23 15.70
N GLU A 48 22.02 14.35 15.88
CA GLU A 48 21.97 12.97 15.35
C GLU A 48 20.83 12.17 15.97
N ASN A 49 20.64 12.26 17.29
CA ASN A 49 19.54 11.58 17.97
C ASN A 49 18.18 12.10 17.52
N PHE A 50 18.04 13.41 17.33
CA PHE A 50 16.83 14.01 16.78
C PHE A 50 16.59 13.59 15.32
N ALA A 51 17.63 13.62 14.48
CA ALA A 51 17.52 13.18 13.09
C ALA A 51 17.12 11.70 13.01
N ARG A 52 17.71 10.82 13.83
CA ARG A 52 17.30 9.40 13.93
C ARG A 52 15.86 9.25 14.39
N PHE A 53 15.42 10.07 15.36
CA PHE A 53 14.04 10.08 15.80
C PHE A 53 13.10 10.43 14.63
N VAL A 54 13.36 11.54 13.92
CA VAL A 54 12.56 11.98 12.77
C VAL A 54 12.56 10.92 11.68
N VAL A 55 13.72 10.39 11.30
CA VAL A 55 13.83 9.33 10.29
C VAL A 55 13.02 8.10 10.69
N ARG A 56 13.04 7.68 11.96
CA ARG A 56 12.24 6.55 12.43
C ARG A 56 10.73 6.81 12.33
N GLN A 57 10.28 8.05 12.58
CA GLN A 57 8.86 8.41 12.44
C GLN A 57 8.42 8.52 10.97
N LEU A 58 9.36 8.80 10.06
CA LEU A 58 9.10 8.93 8.63
C LEU A 58 9.28 7.60 7.86
N GLN A 59 9.71 6.52 8.52
CA GLN A 59 9.76 5.22 7.85
C GLN A 59 8.35 4.79 7.47
N PRO A 60 8.13 4.31 6.22
CA PRO A 60 6.83 3.79 5.83
C PRO A 60 6.44 2.65 6.78
N PRO A 61 5.15 2.48 7.09
CA PRO A 61 4.71 1.41 7.97
C PRO A 61 5.23 0.06 7.44
N PRO A 62 5.73 -0.82 8.31
CA PRO A 62 6.31 -2.08 7.86
C PRO A 62 5.23 -2.98 7.27
N ARG A 63 5.58 -3.69 6.18
CA ARG A 63 4.76 -4.78 5.64
C ARG A 63 4.64 -5.88 6.70
N LEU A 64 3.43 -6.36 6.94
CA LEU A 64 3.20 -7.44 7.90
C LEU A 64 3.93 -8.72 7.47
N SER A 65 4.53 -9.40 8.43
CA SER A 65 5.14 -10.71 8.20
C SER A 65 4.06 -11.80 8.01
N VAL A 66 4.45 -12.93 7.41
CA VAL A 66 3.58 -14.11 7.24
C VAL A 66 2.93 -14.54 8.56
N LYS A 67 3.68 -14.51 9.68
CA LYS A 67 3.17 -14.92 11.00
C LYS A 67 2.13 -13.94 11.54
N GLU A 68 2.33 -12.64 11.34
CA GLU A 68 1.38 -11.61 11.77
C GLU A 68 0.10 -11.67 10.95
N LEU A 69 0.20 -11.84 9.63
CA LEU A 69 -0.94 -12.04 8.74
C LEU A 69 -1.74 -13.29 9.13
N GLN A 70 -1.06 -14.42 9.34
CA GLN A 70 -1.71 -15.66 9.79
C GLN A 70 -2.43 -15.45 11.12
N LYS A 71 -1.79 -14.81 12.10
CA LYS A 71 -2.39 -14.52 13.40
C LYS A 71 -3.63 -13.63 13.27
N ALA A 72 -3.58 -12.59 12.45
CA ALA A 72 -4.72 -11.71 12.21
C ALA A 72 -5.90 -12.46 11.57
N ILE A 73 -5.62 -13.30 10.57
CA ILE A 73 -6.63 -14.15 9.92
C ILE A 73 -7.23 -15.13 10.94
N TYR A 74 -6.41 -15.80 11.74
CA TYR A 74 -6.90 -16.76 12.74
C TYR A 74 -7.82 -16.08 13.75
N ASN A 75 -7.44 -14.89 14.24
CA ASN A 75 -8.26 -14.11 15.14
C ASN A 75 -9.60 -13.71 14.50
N HIS A 76 -9.58 -13.23 13.25
CA HIS A 76 -10.80 -12.82 12.53
C HIS A 76 -11.78 -13.99 12.36
N PHE A 77 -11.28 -15.20 12.06
CA PHE A 77 -12.11 -16.39 11.89
C PHE A 77 -12.33 -17.19 13.19
N GLY A 78 -11.84 -16.72 14.34
CA GLY A 78 -12.01 -17.38 15.64
C GLY A 78 -11.34 -18.75 15.77
N VAL A 79 -10.23 -18.99 15.07
CA VAL A 79 -9.49 -20.26 15.06
C VAL A 79 -8.08 -20.09 15.62
N LYS A 80 -7.39 -21.19 15.96
CA LYS A 80 -6.05 -21.13 16.58
C LYS A 80 -4.90 -21.36 15.60
N ASN A 81 -5.15 -22.06 14.49
CA ASN A 81 -4.09 -22.51 13.59
C ASN A 81 -4.61 -22.77 12.16
N ALA A 82 -3.68 -23.02 11.23
CA ALA A 82 -3.98 -23.27 9.83
C ALA A 82 -4.83 -24.53 9.58
N ALA A 83 -4.79 -25.53 10.47
CA ALA A 83 -5.57 -26.75 10.31
C ALA A 83 -7.04 -26.52 10.65
N GLU A 84 -7.31 -25.77 11.72
CA GLU A 84 -8.66 -25.31 12.09
C GLU A 84 -9.22 -24.33 11.05
N LEU A 85 -8.41 -23.39 10.56
CA LEU A 85 -8.86 -22.44 9.54
C LEU A 85 -9.38 -23.15 8.28
N ARG A 86 -8.67 -24.18 7.80
CA ARG A 86 -9.10 -24.97 6.63
C ARG A 86 -10.40 -25.74 6.85
N LYS A 87 -10.71 -26.11 8.10
CA LYS A 87 -11.96 -26.80 8.47
C LYS A 87 -13.11 -25.83 8.72
N SER A 88 -12.81 -24.56 9.00
CA SER A 88 -13.82 -23.53 9.28
C SER A 88 -14.78 -23.36 8.09
N ALA A 89 -16.08 -23.51 8.36
CA ALA A 89 -17.11 -23.22 7.37
C ALA A 89 -17.11 -21.74 6.99
N SER A 90 -16.96 -20.85 7.97
CA SER A 90 -16.90 -19.40 7.77
C SER A 90 -15.76 -19.00 6.84
N PHE A 91 -14.57 -19.58 7.04
CA PHE A 91 -13.42 -19.33 6.16
C PHE A 91 -13.69 -19.81 4.73
N ARG A 92 -14.17 -21.04 4.57
CA ARG A 92 -14.46 -21.60 3.23
C ARG A 92 -15.51 -20.78 2.48
N LEU A 93 -16.54 -20.31 3.18
CA LEU A 93 -17.58 -19.46 2.59
C LEU A 93 -16.99 -18.12 2.16
N ALA A 94 -16.26 -17.45 3.06
CA ALA A 94 -15.62 -16.16 2.81
C ALA A 94 -14.64 -16.21 1.63
N THR A 95 -13.88 -17.31 1.49
CA THR A 95 -12.88 -17.45 0.42
C THR A 95 -13.37 -18.19 -0.82
N SER A 96 -14.66 -18.54 -0.92
CA SER A 96 -15.20 -19.39 -1.99
C SER A 96 -14.98 -18.80 -3.39
N GLY A 97 -15.06 -17.48 -3.53
CA GLY A 97 -14.82 -16.77 -4.80
C GLY A 97 -13.35 -16.40 -5.06
N MET A 98 -12.43 -16.70 -4.14
CA MET A 98 -11.03 -16.24 -4.24
C MET A 98 -10.14 -17.18 -5.07
N GLY A 99 -10.65 -18.34 -5.48
CA GLY A 99 -9.86 -19.36 -6.18
C GLY A 99 -8.93 -20.11 -5.23
N LYS A 100 -7.85 -20.69 -5.79
CA LYS A 100 -6.90 -21.51 -5.02
C LYS A 100 -5.99 -20.63 -4.16
N LEU A 101 -6.09 -20.76 -2.85
CA LEU A 101 -5.30 -20.00 -1.87
C LEU A 101 -4.22 -20.88 -1.20
N ASN A 102 -3.03 -20.32 -1.01
CA ASN A 102 -1.94 -20.93 -0.25
C ASN A 102 -1.67 -20.15 1.04
N LEU A 103 -2.02 -20.74 2.19
CA LEU A 103 -1.86 -20.13 3.52
C LEU A 103 -0.39 -19.97 4.00
N SER A 104 0.58 -20.38 3.18
CA SER A 104 2.01 -20.14 3.43
C SER A 104 2.60 -19.06 2.52
N ASN A 105 1.83 -18.59 1.52
CA ASN A 105 2.26 -17.53 0.61
C ASN A 105 1.80 -16.17 1.17
N ILE A 106 2.72 -15.20 1.22
CA ILE A 106 2.43 -13.86 1.75
C ILE A 106 1.36 -13.12 0.94
N ASP A 107 1.39 -13.21 -0.39
CA ASP A 107 0.48 -12.48 -1.28
C ASP A 107 -0.96 -13.01 -1.15
N ASP A 108 -1.13 -14.34 -0.99
CA ASP A 108 -2.44 -14.94 -0.72
C ASP A 108 -2.98 -14.53 0.65
N LEU A 109 -2.12 -14.49 1.67
CA LEU A 109 -2.51 -14.04 3.02
C LEU A 109 -2.91 -12.57 3.02
N GLU A 110 -2.17 -11.72 2.31
CA GLU A 110 -2.55 -10.32 2.14
C GLU A 110 -3.87 -10.18 1.39
N ARG A 111 -4.12 -10.99 0.35
CA ARG A 111 -5.38 -10.97 -0.38
C ARG A 111 -6.56 -11.30 0.54
N ILE A 112 -6.42 -12.30 1.41
CA ILE A 112 -7.42 -12.62 2.44
C ILE A 112 -7.60 -11.44 3.41
N TYR A 113 -6.49 -10.85 3.85
CA TYR A 113 -6.50 -9.71 4.77
C TYR A 113 -7.27 -8.52 4.17
N ARG A 114 -6.97 -8.15 2.93
CA ARG A 114 -7.62 -7.02 2.22
C ARG A 114 -9.13 -7.23 2.07
N GLN A 115 -9.57 -8.46 1.79
CA GLN A 115 -10.98 -8.75 1.54
C GLN A 115 -11.82 -8.83 2.82
N HIS A 116 -11.25 -9.30 3.93
CA HIS A 116 -12.04 -9.66 5.12
C HIS A 116 -11.67 -8.92 6.41
N ILE A 117 -10.43 -8.44 6.52
CA ILE A 117 -9.94 -7.85 7.77
C ILE A 117 -9.88 -6.33 7.66
N GLY A 118 -9.22 -5.80 6.63
CA GLY A 118 -9.09 -4.37 6.45
C GLY A 118 -7.85 -3.98 5.65
N ILE A 119 -7.37 -2.77 5.89
CA ILE A 119 -6.25 -2.17 5.17
C ILE A 119 -4.94 -2.63 5.79
N LEU A 120 -3.96 -2.99 4.96
CA LEU A 120 -2.63 -3.33 5.46
C LEU A 120 -1.95 -2.05 5.97
N PRO A 121 -1.20 -2.09 7.08
CA PRO A 121 -0.57 -0.90 7.64
C PRO A 121 0.27 -0.11 6.63
N ASN A 122 0.99 -0.81 5.74
CA ASN A 122 1.83 -0.23 4.70
C ASN A 122 1.06 0.24 3.45
N GLU A 123 -0.27 0.03 3.40
CA GLU A 123 -1.17 0.49 2.33
C GLU A 123 -2.18 1.52 2.85
N GLU A 124 -2.13 1.87 4.14
CA GLU A 124 -2.99 2.91 4.71
C GLU A 124 -2.47 4.30 4.32
N GLY A 125 -3.35 5.11 3.72
CA GLY A 125 -2.96 6.42 3.21
C GLY A 125 -2.16 6.34 1.90
N GLU A 126 -2.29 5.24 1.15
CA GLU A 126 -1.63 5.09 -0.15
C GLU A 126 -2.06 6.22 -1.11
N GLU A 127 -1.11 6.75 -1.88
CA GLU A 127 -1.31 7.78 -2.88
C GLU A 127 -0.96 7.25 -4.28
N GLY A 128 -1.52 7.87 -5.32
CA GLY A 128 -1.25 7.53 -6.72
C GLY A 128 -2.47 6.99 -7.46
N TYR A 129 -2.22 6.25 -8.54
CA TYR A 129 -3.29 5.76 -9.42
C TYR A 129 -4.28 4.85 -8.68
N GLY A 130 -5.57 5.17 -8.81
CA GLY A 130 -6.65 4.45 -8.14
C GLY A 130 -6.75 4.71 -6.63
N CYS A 131 -5.91 5.58 -6.06
CA CYS A 131 -5.98 5.91 -4.64
C CYS A 131 -6.88 7.14 -4.44
N ILE A 132 -7.95 6.95 -3.66
CA ILE A 132 -8.92 8.00 -3.32
C ILE A 132 -9.12 7.96 -1.81
N ASN A 133 -8.93 9.09 -1.13
CA ASN A 133 -9.01 9.21 0.33
C ASN A 133 -8.12 8.18 1.06
N GLY A 134 -6.91 7.96 0.54
CA GLY A 134 -5.93 7.03 1.12
C GLY A 134 -6.23 5.55 0.91
N ILE A 135 -7.17 5.22 0.01
CA ILE A 135 -7.58 3.84 -0.30
C ILE A 135 -7.43 3.57 -1.79
N ASN A 136 -6.70 2.51 -2.13
CA ASN A 136 -6.66 2.00 -3.48
C ASN A 136 -7.95 1.23 -3.81
N ILE A 137 -8.80 1.83 -4.65
CA ILE A 137 -10.13 1.31 -4.98
C ILE A 137 -10.09 -0.03 -5.74
N PHE A 138 -8.94 -0.41 -6.32
CA PHE A 138 -8.76 -1.69 -7.00
C PHE A 138 -8.31 -2.81 -6.07
N LYS A 139 -7.80 -2.46 -4.87
CA LYS A 139 -7.38 -3.42 -3.84
C LYS A 139 -8.45 -3.67 -2.78
N TYR A 140 -9.30 -2.68 -2.53
CA TYR A 140 -10.24 -2.67 -1.41
C TYR A 140 -11.68 -2.36 -1.83
N ASP A 141 -12.64 -3.03 -1.21
CA ASP A 141 -14.08 -2.73 -1.30
C ASP A 141 -14.53 -1.91 -0.07
N LEU A 142 -14.03 -0.68 0.06
CA LEU A 142 -14.32 0.21 1.20
C LEU A 142 -15.05 1.49 0.77
N PRO A 143 -16.29 1.39 0.26
CA PRO A 143 -16.99 2.49 -0.40
C PRO A 143 -17.18 3.72 0.52
N TRP A 144 -17.50 3.52 1.80
CA TRP A 144 -17.65 4.60 2.77
C TRP A 144 -16.37 5.45 2.91
N ARG A 145 -15.21 4.80 3.09
CA ARG A 145 -13.92 5.48 3.25
C ARG A 145 -13.48 6.15 1.93
N VAL A 146 -13.72 5.49 0.79
CA VAL A 146 -13.45 6.05 -0.53
C VAL A 146 -14.26 7.33 -0.77
N PHE A 147 -15.53 7.38 -0.35
CA PHE A 147 -16.34 8.59 -0.42
C PHE A 147 -16.08 9.61 0.70
N GLY A 148 -15.24 9.26 1.68
CA GLY A 148 -14.94 10.13 2.83
C GLY A 148 -16.15 10.32 3.74
N LEU A 149 -16.98 9.29 3.86
CA LEU A 149 -18.25 9.30 4.59
C LEU A 149 -18.19 8.39 5.82
N ASP A 150 -18.91 8.79 6.86
CA ASP A 150 -19.13 8.00 8.07
C ASP A 150 -20.39 7.13 7.88
N PRO A 151 -20.29 5.78 7.93
CA PRO A 151 -21.44 4.89 7.71
C PRO A 151 -22.58 5.09 8.72
N ASP A 152 -22.29 5.60 9.92
CA ASP A 152 -23.31 5.77 10.97
C ASP A 152 -24.05 7.11 10.88
N ARG A 153 -23.56 8.05 10.06
CA ARG A 153 -24.05 9.44 10.00
C ARG A 153 -24.44 9.92 8.61
N ALA A 154 -23.84 9.36 7.57
CA ALA A 154 -24.02 9.83 6.20
C ALA A 154 -25.43 9.50 5.67
N THR A 155 -26.00 10.45 4.94
CA THR A 155 -27.30 10.33 4.28
C THR A 155 -27.16 9.88 2.82
N ASP A 156 -28.27 9.47 2.20
CA ASP A 156 -28.33 9.16 0.77
C ASP A 156 -27.90 10.37 -0.09
N GLU A 157 -28.24 11.59 0.35
CA GLU A 157 -27.80 12.84 -0.25
C GLU A 157 -26.28 13.03 -0.16
N ASP A 158 -25.66 12.69 0.98
CA ASP A 158 -24.20 12.76 1.14
C ASP A 158 -23.47 11.79 0.21
N ILE A 159 -24.01 10.57 0.07
CA ILE A 159 -23.49 9.56 -0.86
C ILE A 159 -23.57 10.07 -2.30
N LYS A 160 -24.72 10.59 -2.71
CA LYS A 160 -24.92 11.19 -4.05
C LYS A 160 -23.96 12.35 -4.29
N ALA A 161 -23.83 13.25 -3.31
CA ALA A 161 -22.94 14.40 -3.42
C ALA A 161 -21.47 13.97 -3.54
N ALA A 162 -21.03 12.98 -2.74
CA ALA A 162 -19.67 12.45 -2.81
C ALA A 162 -19.37 11.78 -4.16
N PHE A 163 -20.28 10.93 -4.63
CA PHE A 163 -20.17 10.30 -5.94
C PHE A 163 -20.11 11.33 -7.06
N TYR A 164 -20.97 12.34 -7.05
CA TYR A 164 -20.99 13.40 -8.07
C TYR A 164 -19.67 14.21 -8.10
N ARG A 165 -19.11 14.55 -6.93
CA ARG A 165 -17.81 15.24 -6.85
C ARG A 165 -16.70 14.42 -7.50
N LEU A 166 -16.59 13.14 -7.17
CA LEU A 166 -15.57 12.26 -7.76
C LEU A 166 -15.83 11.97 -9.24
N SER A 167 -17.11 11.86 -9.63
CA SER A 167 -17.51 11.66 -11.02
C SER A 167 -17.04 12.81 -11.90
N LYS A 168 -17.17 14.07 -11.47
CA LYS A 168 -16.64 15.21 -12.23
C LYS A 168 -15.15 15.12 -12.52
N ILE A 169 -14.38 14.58 -11.58
CA ILE A 169 -12.93 14.44 -11.69
C ILE A 169 -12.58 13.30 -12.64
N TYR A 170 -13.21 12.13 -12.45
CA TYR A 170 -12.81 10.89 -13.11
C TYR A 170 -13.69 10.49 -14.31
N HIS A 171 -14.73 11.26 -14.67
CA HIS A 171 -15.56 10.97 -15.83
C HIS A 171 -14.69 10.80 -17.09
N PRO A 172 -14.94 9.79 -17.95
CA PRO A 172 -14.10 9.54 -19.14
C PRO A 172 -13.91 10.75 -20.07
N ASP A 173 -14.91 11.64 -20.13
CA ASP A 173 -14.86 12.86 -20.95
C ASP A 173 -14.17 14.06 -20.27
N SER A 174 -13.74 13.92 -19.00
CA SER A 174 -12.99 14.96 -18.31
C SER A 174 -11.51 14.92 -18.71
N PRO A 175 -10.77 16.05 -18.67
CA PRO A 175 -9.32 16.07 -18.91
C PRO A 175 -8.52 15.16 -17.96
N THR A 176 -9.04 14.93 -16.75
CA THR A 176 -8.50 14.03 -15.72
C THR A 176 -9.26 12.69 -15.66
N GLY A 177 -10.02 12.38 -16.70
CA GLY A 177 -10.91 11.23 -16.77
C GLY A 177 -10.19 9.90 -16.74
N ASP A 178 -10.80 8.92 -16.07
CA ASP A 178 -10.36 7.53 -16.08
C ASP A 178 -11.57 6.59 -15.97
N ASP A 179 -11.85 5.88 -17.07
CA ASP A 179 -13.00 4.99 -17.17
C ASP A 179 -12.98 3.86 -16.12
N LYS A 180 -11.81 3.32 -15.78
CA LYS A 180 -11.71 2.23 -14.80
C LYS A 180 -12.01 2.74 -13.39
N ILE A 181 -11.48 3.92 -13.05
CA ILE A 181 -11.78 4.57 -11.76
C ILE A 181 -13.26 4.93 -11.71
N PHE A 182 -13.81 5.52 -12.77
CA PHE A 182 -15.22 5.91 -12.83
C PHE A 182 -16.18 4.73 -12.68
N GLN A 183 -15.92 3.63 -13.39
CA GLN A 183 -16.71 2.40 -13.25
C GLN A 183 -16.64 1.85 -11.83
N ARG A 184 -15.46 1.87 -11.20
CA ARG A 184 -15.30 1.40 -9.84
C ARG A 184 -16.05 2.26 -8.82
N LEU A 185 -16.01 3.58 -8.98
CA LEU A 185 -16.79 4.52 -8.17
C LEU A 185 -18.30 4.29 -8.34
N THR A 186 -18.74 3.99 -9.56
CA THR A 186 -20.14 3.67 -9.85
C THR A 186 -20.58 2.40 -9.14
N LEU A 187 -19.73 1.35 -9.12
CA LEU A 187 -20.01 0.13 -8.36
C LEU A 187 -20.12 0.39 -6.86
N PHE A 188 -19.23 1.21 -6.30
CA PHE A 188 -19.30 1.60 -4.89
C PHE A 188 -20.55 2.40 -4.56
N TYR A 189 -20.91 3.38 -5.40
CA TYR A 189 -22.15 4.13 -5.24
C TYR A 189 -23.36 3.19 -5.20
N LYS A 190 -23.48 2.28 -6.18
CA LYS A 190 -24.53 1.26 -6.22
C LYS A 190 -24.55 0.40 -4.96
N SER A 191 -23.39 -0.06 -4.49
CA SER A 191 -23.31 -0.89 -3.27
C SER A 191 -23.82 -0.20 -2.00
N LEU A 192 -23.85 1.14 -1.96
CA LEU A 192 -24.37 1.91 -0.84
C LEU A 192 -25.85 2.31 -1.01
N THR A 193 -26.30 2.52 -2.25
CA THR A 193 -27.64 3.07 -2.52
C THR A 193 -28.66 2.06 -3.02
N GLU A 194 -28.21 1.00 -3.71
CA GLU A 194 -29.08 -0.13 -4.05
C GLU A 194 -29.32 -0.89 -2.75
N LYS A 195 -30.33 -0.46 -1.99
CA LYS A 195 -30.93 -1.29 -0.95
C LYS A 195 -31.21 -2.63 -1.61
N PHE A 196 -30.65 -3.70 -1.07
CA PHE A 196 -31.15 -5.04 -1.35
C PHE A 196 -32.64 -5.01 -1.02
N GLU A 197 -33.50 -4.82 -2.01
CA GLU A 197 -34.91 -5.14 -1.89
C GLU A 197 -34.94 -6.63 -1.59
N GLN A 198 -35.02 -6.92 -0.28
CA GLN A 198 -35.35 -8.23 0.22
C GLN A 198 -36.71 -8.54 -0.38
N TRP A 199 -36.73 -9.45 -1.34
CA TRP A 199 -37.91 -10.27 -1.61
C TRP A 199 -38.23 -11.01 -0.30
N LEU A 200 -39.06 -10.40 0.53
CA LEU A 200 -39.94 -11.08 1.48
C LEU A 200 -41.18 -11.56 0.72
#